data_AF-A0A1Q5STT2-F1
#
_entry.id   AF-A0A1Q5STT2-F1
#
_cell.length_a   1.000
_cell.length_b   1.000
_cell.length_c   1.000
_cell.angle_alpha   90.00
_cell.angle_beta   90.00
_cell.angle_gamma   90.00
#
_symmetry.space_group_name_H-M   'P 1'
#
loop_
_entity.id
_entity.type
_entity.pdbx_description
1 polymer ?
#
loop_
_entity_poly.entity_id
_entity_poly.type
_entity_poly.pdbx_seq_one_letter_code
_entity_poly.pdbx_strand_id
1 'polypeptide(L)' 'MWAIAKRIYDDGSKWKKIYEANKKVIGKNPNTIFPGQKLVIP' A
#
# COMPACT_ATOMS: atom_id res chain seq x y z
N MET A 1 -0.59 5.25 -3.78
CA MET A 1 -1.17 3.92 -3.48
C MET A 1 -2.59 3.68 -4.01
N TRP A 2 -3.35 4.70 -4.39
CA TRP A 2 -4.76 4.52 -4.83
C TRP A 2 -4.92 3.53 -5.99
N ALA A 3 -4.05 3.61 -7.00
CA ALA A 3 -4.07 2.69 -8.15
C ALA A 3 -3.81 1.21 -7.77
N ILE A 4 -2.96 0.96 -6.77
CA ILE A 4 -2.67 -0.41 -6.29
C ILE A 4 -3.90 -0.97 -5.58
N ALA A 5 -4.50 -0.19 -4.68
CA ALA A 5 -5.71 -0.60 -3.98
C ALA A 5 -6.89 -0.85 -4.92
N LYS A 6 -7.07 0.02 -5.91
CA LYS A 6 -8.08 -0.16 -6.96
C LYS A 6 -7.81 -1.42 -7.79
N ARG A 7 -6.55 -1.72 -8.14
CA ARG A 7 -6.24 -2.91 -8.93
C ARG A 7 -6.45 -4.23 -8.18
N ILE A 8 -6.30 -4.19 -6.86
CA ILE A 8 -6.29 -5.39 -6.00
C ILE A 8 -7.65 -5.66 -5.39
N TYR A 9 -8.30 -4.62 -4.86
CA TYR A 9 -9.57 -4.75 -4.17
C TYR A 9 -10.76 -4.22 -4.96
N ASP A 10 -10.54 -3.80 -6.21
CA ASP A 10 -11.46 -3.00 -7.03
C ASP A 10 -11.94 -1.70 -6.35
N ASP A 11 -11.26 -1.33 -5.26
CA ASP A 11 -11.63 -0.25 -4.36
C ASP A 11 -10.38 0.50 -3.94
N GLY A 12 -10.19 1.66 -4.60
CA GLY A 12 -9.08 2.54 -4.31
C GLY A 12 -9.07 3.05 -2.86
N SER A 13 -10.21 3.09 -2.17
CA SER A 13 -10.31 3.57 -0.78
C SER A 13 -9.61 2.65 0.22
N LYS A 14 -9.43 1.37 -0.12
CA LYS A 14 -8.72 0.38 0.71
C LYS A 14 -7.20 0.54 0.71
N TRP A 15 -6.67 1.60 0.08
CA TRP A 15 -5.24 1.94 0.15
C TRP A 15 -4.73 2.09 1.59
N LYS A 16 -5.59 2.55 2.52
CA LYS A 16 -5.26 2.64 3.94
C LYS A 16 -4.98 1.28 4.56
N LYS A 17 -5.74 0.23 4.21
CA LYS A 17 -5.51 -1.14 4.71
C LYS A 17 -4.16 -1.68 4.25
N ILE A 18 -3.82 -1.46 2.98
CA ILE A 18 -2.50 -1.81 2.43
C ILE A 18 -1.41 -1.04 3.17
N TYR A 19 -1.59 0.27 3.36
CA TYR A 19 -0.63 1.09 4.09
C TYR A 19 -0.46 0.63 5.53
N GLU A 20 -1.52 0.29 6.25
CA GLU A 20 -1.43 -0.21 7.63
C GLU A 20 -0.72 -1.55 7.71
N ALA A 21 -1.06 -2.49 6.83
CA ALA A 21 -0.39 -3.80 6.74
C ALA A 21 1.09 -3.65 6.42
N ASN A 22 1.46 -2.65 5.60
CA ASN A 22 2.83 -2.39 5.19
C ASN A 22 3.51 -1.28 5.99
N LYS A 23 2.89 -0.75 7.04
CA LYS A 23 3.43 0.37 7.81
C LYS A 23 4.78 0.01 8.45
N LYS A 24 4.94 -1.26 8.81
CA LYS A 24 6.23 -1.82 9.27
C LYS A 24 7.32 -1.80 8.19
N VAL A 25 6.95 -1.93 6.91
CA VAL A 25 7.87 -2.01 5.77
C VAL A 25 8.14 -0.62 5.15
N ILE A 26 7.12 0.24 5.11
CA ILE A 26 7.17 1.58 4.52
C ILE A 26 7.74 2.61 5.51
N GLY A 27 7.58 2.35 6.81
CA GLY A 27 8.06 3.24 7.87
C GLY A 27 7.15 4.45 8.07
N LYS A 28 7.67 5.48 8.75
CA LYS A 28 6.94 6.72 9.06
C LYS A 28 6.62 7.58 7.84
N ASN A 29 7.32 7.38 6.71
CA ASN A 29 7.14 8.18 5.51
C ASN A 29 6.36 7.40 4.43
N PRO A 30 5.10 7.75 4.17
CA PRO A 30 4.32 7.12 3.09
C PRO A 30 4.80 7.48 1.68
N ASN A 31 5.73 8.45 1.53
CA ASN A 31 6.29 8.87 0.26
C ASN A 31 7.53 8.07 -0.19
N THR A 32 8.08 7.19 0.67
CA THR A 32 9.26 6.36 0.37
C THR A 32 8.92 4.99 -0.23
N ILE A 33 7.79 4.87 -0.92
CA ILE A 33 7.42 3.62 -1.60
C ILE A 33 8.20 3.53 -2.91
N PHE A 34 9.05 2.51 -3.05
CA PHE A 34 9.86 2.31 -4.26
C PHE A 34 9.22 1.27 -5.20
N PRO A 35 9.34 1.44 -6.54
CA PRO A 35 8.97 0.40 -7.49
C PRO A 35 9.79 -0.87 -7.21
N GLY A 36 9.12 -2.03 -7.09
CA GLY A 36 9.76 -3.31 -6.75
C GLY A 36 9.68 -3.70 -5.27
N GLN A 37 9.14 -2.82 -4.42
CA GLN A 37 8.87 -3.15 -3.02
C GLN A 37 7.70 -4.14 -2.91
N LYS A 38 7.95 -5.32 -2.33
CA LYS A 38 6.90 -6.32 -2.07
C LYS A 38 6.00 -5.81 -0.94
N LEU A 39 4.79 -5.40 -1.31
CA LEU A 39 3.76 -5.01 -0.35
C LEU A 39 2.91 -6.23 0.00
N VAL A 40 2.69 -6.45 1.30
CA VAL A 40 1.75 -7.44 1.82
C VAL A 40 0.34 -6.93 1.54
N ILE A 41 -0.45 -7.74 0.85
CA ILE A 41 -1.85 -7.46 0.58
C ILE A 41 -2.67 -8.42 1.45
N PRO A 42 -3.39 -7.91 2.48
CA PRO A 42 -4.26 -8.74 3.32
C PRO A 42 -5.55 -9.19 2.62
#